data_AF-A0A9C9XRZ4-F1
#
_entry.id   AF-A0A9C9XRZ4-F1
#
_cell.length_a   1.000
_cell.length_b   1.000
_cell.length_c   1.000
_cell.angle_alpha   90.00
_cell.angle_beta   90.00
_cell.angle_gamma   90.00
#
_symmetry.space_group_name_H-M   'P 1'
#
loop_
_entity.id
_entity.type
_entity.pdbx_description
1 polymer ?
#
loop_
_entity_poly.entity_id
_entity_poly.type
_entity_poly.pdbx_seq_one_letter_code
_entity_poly.pdbx_strand_id
1 'polypeptide(L)'
;EITTVTLGPVRVSPQVFWVIGVCGVIVLLLSLFFRMTPLGREMRACAANRRAAVLCGINARNMVTFSFMLSAGIGALAGCVMSPITYTQYDSGTPLAIKGFTVAILGGLGNSMGAVAAGILLGIIEAYSISFVPLAFQDAISITILLVILFVRPHGLFGSGETARLKEF
;
A
#
# COMPACT_ATOMS: atom_id res chain seq x y z
N GLU A 1 32.99 4.29 1.76
CA GLU A 1 33.00 3.38 0.60
C GLU A 1 31.70 2.60 0.58
N ILE A 2 30.84 2.82 -0.42
CA ILE A 2 29.53 2.19 -0.48
C ILE A 2 29.74 0.84 -1.17
N THR A 3 29.84 -0.23 -0.37
CA THR A 3 30.02 -1.60 -0.86
C THR A 3 28.79 -2.02 -1.65
N THR A 4 28.81 -1.77 -2.96
CA THR A 4 27.83 -2.34 -3.89
C THR A 4 28.02 -3.84 -3.89
N VAL A 5 26.99 -4.59 -3.48
CA VAL A 5 27.01 -6.05 -3.56
C VAL A 5 26.72 -6.41 -5.02
N THR A 6 27.76 -6.80 -5.74
CA THR A 6 27.67 -7.28 -7.12
C THR A 6 27.15 -8.71 -7.15
N LEU A 7 25.89 -8.87 -7.56
CA LEU A 7 25.33 -10.15 -8.01
C LEU A 7 25.48 -10.19 -9.54
N GLY A 8 26.64 -10.63 -10.04
CA GLY A 8 26.92 -10.71 -11.47
C GLY A 8 26.94 -9.33 -12.16
N PRO A 9 26.22 -9.10 -13.28
CA PRO A 9 26.25 -7.83 -14.03
C PRO A 9 25.41 -6.70 -13.39
N VAL A 10 24.73 -6.95 -12.27
CA VAL A 10 23.82 -5.99 -11.63
C VAL A 10 24.44 -5.45 -10.35
N ARG A 11 24.71 -4.14 -10.35
CA ARG A 11 25.13 -3.40 -9.16
C ARG A 11 23.90 -3.04 -8.34
N VAL A 12 23.62 -3.79 -7.28
CA VAL A 12 22.51 -3.49 -6.37
C VAL A 12 23.05 -2.66 -5.20
N SER A 13 22.50 -1.47 -5.02
CA SER A 13 22.81 -0.62 -3.85
C SER A 13 22.26 -1.28 -2.58
N PRO A 14 23.01 -1.35 -1.47
CA PRO A 14 22.54 -1.89 -0.17
C PRO A 14 21.22 -1.26 0.32
N GLN A 15 20.94 -0.05 -0.15
CA GLN A 15 19.75 0.72 0.17
C GLN A 15 18.45 0.07 -0.34
N VAL A 16 18.49 -0.62 -1.48
CA VAL A 16 17.31 -1.32 -2.03
C VAL A 16 16.95 -2.54 -1.18
N PHE A 17 17.95 -3.26 -0.67
CA PHE A 17 17.75 -4.36 0.27
C PHE A 17 17.11 -3.88 1.58
N TRP A 18 17.51 -2.70 2.06
CA TRP A 18 16.92 -2.09 3.24
C TRP A 18 15.43 -1.79 3.03
N VAL A 19 15.06 -1.22 1.88
CA VAL A 19 13.66 -0.88 1.55
C VAL A 19 12.79 -2.12 1.46
N ILE A 20 13.25 -3.14 0.72
CA ILE A 20 12.53 -4.40 0.59
C ILE A 20 12.40 -5.09 1.96
N GLY A 21 13.46 -5.07 2.77
CA GLY A 21 13.46 -5.61 4.13
C GLY A 21 12.44 -4.92 5.03
N VAL A 22 12.46 -3.58 5.09
CA VAL A 22 11.51 -2.81 5.92
C VAL A 22 10.09 -2.97 5.42
N CYS A 23 9.86 -2.95 4.10
CA CYS A 23 8.55 -3.20 3.52
C CYS A 23 8.01 -4.59 3.92
N GLY A 24 8.84 -5.63 3.78
CA GLY A 24 8.49 -6.99 4.19
C GLY A 24 8.17 -7.10 5.68
N VAL A 25 8.97 -6.45 6.54
CA VAL A 25 8.72 -6.41 7.99
C VAL A 25 7.41 -5.70 8.31
N ILE A 26 7.12 -4.55 7.70
CA ILE A 26 5.87 -3.81 7.90
C ILE A 26 4.67 -4.66 7.49
N VAL A 27 4.71 -5.27 6.31
CA VAL A 27 3.62 -6.13 5.81
C VAL A 27 3.41 -7.33 6.73
N LEU A 28 4.48 -7.97 7.18
CA LEU A 28 4.41 -9.13 8.08
C LEU A 28 3.85 -8.72 9.45
N LEU A 29 4.32 -7.61 10.02
CA LEU A 29 3.81 -7.07 11.28
C LEU A 29 2.34 -6.70 11.18
N LEU A 30 1.91 -6.05 10.09
CA LEU A 30 0.49 -5.73 9.89
C LEU A 30 -0.36 -6.99 9.77
N SER A 31 0.09 -7.96 8.96
CA SER A 31 -0.62 -9.22 8.77
C SER A 31 -0.77 -9.98 10.09
N LEU A 32 0.31 -10.05 10.88
CA LEU A 32 0.30 -10.65 12.21
C LEU A 32 -0.57 -9.86 13.18
N PHE A 33 -0.50 -8.52 13.16
CA PHE A 33 -1.29 -7.64 14.00
C PHE A 33 -2.79 -7.87 13.76
N PHE A 34 -3.23 -7.86 12.51
CA PHE A 34 -4.62 -8.13 12.20
C PHE A 34 -5.04 -9.56 12.61
N ARG A 35 -4.18 -10.56 12.40
CA ARG A 35 -4.55 -11.98 12.62
C ARG A 35 -4.48 -12.45 14.08
N MET A 36 -3.51 -11.97 14.85
CA MET A 36 -3.28 -12.43 16.23
C MET A 36 -3.75 -11.45 17.30
N THR A 37 -3.80 -10.13 17.06
CA THR A 37 -4.14 -9.19 18.15
C THR A 37 -5.65 -8.98 18.30
N PRO A 38 -6.15 -8.83 19.54
CA PRO A 38 -7.56 -8.53 19.80
C PRO A 38 -7.98 -7.20 19.18
N LEU A 39 -7.12 -6.18 19.25
CA LEU A 39 -7.32 -4.87 18.60
C LEU A 39 -7.54 -5.04 17.08
N GLY A 40 -6.72 -5.83 16.40
CA GLY A 40 -6.87 -6.09 14.97
C GLY A 40 -8.18 -6.80 14.59
N ARG A 41 -8.73 -7.63 15.48
CA ARG A 41 -10.04 -8.28 15.28
C ARG A 41 -11.20 -7.32 15.50
N GLU A 42 -11.13 -6.53 16.57
CA GLU A 42 -12.11 -5.49 16.86
C GLU A 42 -12.17 -4.44 15.73
N MET A 43 -11.01 -4.07 15.13
CA MET A 43 -10.95 -3.17 13.97
C MET A 43 -11.76 -3.70 12.80
N ARG A 44 -11.60 -5.01 12.50
CA ARG A 44 -12.32 -5.67 11.42
C ARG A 44 -13.81 -5.80 11.72
N ALA A 45 -14.18 -6.07 12.97
CA ALA A 45 -15.59 -6.08 13.39
C ALA A 45 -16.24 -4.69 13.22
N CYS A 46 -15.55 -3.62 13.61
CA CYS A 46 -16.01 -2.25 13.38
C CYS A 46 -16.13 -1.89 11.90
N ALA A 47 -15.23 -2.40 11.05
CA ALA A 47 -15.27 -2.18 9.61
C ALA A 47 -16.44 -2.91 8.93
N ALA A 48 -16.83 -4.09 9.42
CA ALA A 48 -17.99 -4.83 8.92
C ALA A 48 -19.31 -4.17 9.30
N ASN A 49 -19.51 -3.86 10.59
CA ASN A 49 -20.69 -3.12 11.05
C ASN A 49 -20.39 -2.36 12.34
N ARG A 50 -20.18 -1.05 12.21
CA ARG A 50 -19.90 -0.16 13.34
C ARG A 50 -20.99 -0.18 14.41
N ARG A 51 -22.27 -0.26 14.04
CA ARG A 51 -23.38 -0.25 15.00
C ARG A 51 -23.40 -1.54 15.82
N ALA A 52 -23.24 -2.69 15.17
CA ALA A 52 -23.18 -3.99 15.85
C ALA A 52 -21.95 -4.09 16.78
N ALA A 53 -20.80 -3.61 16.34
CA ALA A 53 -19.58 -3.63 17.14
C ALA A 53 -19.71 -2.83 18.45
N VAL A 54 -20.38 -1.67 18.42
CA VAL A 54 -20.63 -0.86 19.62
C VAL A 54 -21.58 -1.57 20.59
N LEU A 55 -22.57 -2.30 20.08
CA LEU A 55 -23.46 -3.14 20.91
C LEU A 55 -22.71 -4.30 21.59
N CYS A 56 -21.64 -4.80 20.97
CA CYS A 56 -20.75 -5.80 21.56
C CYS A 56 -19.74 -5.21 22.57
N GLY A 57 -19.84 -3.92 22.93
CA GLY A 57 -18.94 -3.26 23.89
C GLY A 57 -17.64 -2.73 23.30
N ILE A 58 -17.46 -2.76 21.97
CA ILE A 58 -16.26 -2.22 21.31
C ILE A 58 -16.37 -0.70 21.23
N ASN A 59 -15.36 0.00 21.74
CA ASN A 59 -15.29 1.45 21.63
C ASN A 59 -14.84 1.88 20.21
N ALA A 60 -15.81 2.06 19.32
CA ALA A 60 -15.55 2.46 17.93
C ALA A 60 -14.78 3.78 17.79
N ARG A 61 -14.85 4.69 18.79
CA ARG A 61 -14.14 5.98 18.73
C ARG A 61 -12.64 5.78 18.90
N ASN A 62 -12.24 4.98 19.89
CA ASN A 62 -10.83 4.61 20.08
C ASN A 62 -10.32 3.85 18.86
N MET A 63 -11.17 3.01 18.27
CA MET A 63 -10.76 2.22 17.12
C MET A 63 -10.42 3.06 15.87
N VAL A 64 -11.18 4.12 15.61
CA VAL A 64 -10.87 5.07 14.54
C VAL A 64 -9.54 5.78 14.81
N THR A 65 -9.29 6.21 16.06
CA THR A 65 -8.02 6.83 16.44
C THR A 65 -6.85 5.88 16.25
N PHE A 66 -6.98 4.61 16.63
CA PHE A 66 -5.94 3.61 16.41
C PHE A 66 -5.67 3.35 14.93
N SER A 67 -6.70 3.27 14.09
CA SER A 67 -6.53 3.17 12.63
C SER A 67 -5.74 4.35 12.07
N PHE A 68 -6.04 5.57 12.54
CA PHE A 68 -5.36 6.78 12.08
C PHE A 68 -3.91 6.84 12.55
N MET A 69 -3.66 6.51 13.82
CA MET A 69 -2.30 6.39 14.38
C MET A 69 -1.47 5.35 13.63
N LEU A 70 -2.05 4.19 13.33
CA LEU A 70 -1.38 3.12 12.58
C LEU A 70 -1.04 3.59 11.17
N SER A 71 -1.98 4.21 10.46
CA SER A 71 -1.75 4.76 9.13
C SER A 71 -0.67 5.83 9.13
N ALA A 72 -0.69 6.75 10.09
CA ALA A 72 0.32 7.80 10.22
C ALA A 72 1.71 7.21 10.52
N GLY A 73 1.79 6.20 11.40
CA GLY A 73 3.04 5.51 11.71
C GLY A 73 3.64 4.79 10.52
N ILE A 74 2.83 4.06 9.75
CA ILE A 74 3.28 3.39 8.53
C ILE A 74 3.71 4.41 7.46
N GLY A 75 2.96 5.49 7.29
CA GLY A 75 3.30 6.57 6.36
C GLY A 75 4.62 7.26 6.71
N ALA A 76 4.84 7.55 8.01
CA ALA A 76 6.10 8.12 8.49
C ALA A 76 7.30 7.18 8.23
N LEU A 77 7.15 5.88 8.53
CA LEU A 77 8.18 4.88 8.24
C LEU A 77 8.46 4.76 6.74
N ALA A 78 7.42 4.73 5.91
CA ALA A 78 7.56 4.69 4.46
C ALA A 78 8.31 5.93 3.92
N GLY A 79 8.00 7.12 4.43
CA GLY A 79 8.69 8.37 4.09
C GLY A 79 10.17 8.35 4.50
N CYS A 80 10.49 7.90 5.72
CA CYS A 80 11.87 7.78 6.20
C CYS A 80 12.71 6.83 5.32
N VAL A 81 12.11 5.74 4.84
CA VAL A 81 12.78 4.75 3.98
C VAL A 81 12.95 5.26 2.54
N MET A 82 12.00 6.06 2.02
CA MET A 82 12.04 6.60 0.66
C MET A 82 12.90 7.86 0.50
N SER A 83 13.02 8.67 1.56
CA SER A 83 13.78 9.93 1.59
C SER A 83 15.21 9.82 0.99
N PRO A 84 16.04 8.82 1.34
CA PRO A 84 17.40 8.76 0.82
C PRO A 84 17.49 8.26 -0.64
N ILE A 85 16.38 7.82 -1.26
CA ILE A 85 16.35 7.33 -2.64
C ILE A 85 15.91 8.43 -3.61
N THR A 86 14.92 9.21 -3.21
CA THR A 86 14.26 10.18 -4.12
C THR A 86 14.96 11.54 -4.16
N TYR A 87 15.94 11.80 -3.28
CA TYR A 87 16.46 13.14 -2.96
C TYR A 87 15.30 14.07 -2.56
N THR A 88 15.17 14.37 -1.27
CA THR A 88 14.07 15.17 -0.74
C THR A 88 14.01 16.56 -1.40
N GLN A 89 13.09 16.73 -2.35
CA GLN A 89 12.69 18.01 -2.91
C GLN A 89 11.31 18.38 -2.37
N TYR A 90 11.00 19.67 -2.34
CA TYR A 90 9.73 20.16 -1.79
C TYR A 90 8.49 19.57 -2.48
N ASP A 91 8.63 19.13 -3.73
CA ASP A 91 7.53 18.62 -4.55
C ASP A 91 7.39 17.09 -4.55
N SER A 92 8.31 16.35 -3.92
CA SER A 92 8.31 14.87 -4.01
C SER A 92 7.16 14.18 -3.24
N GLY A 93 6.44 14.91 -2.39
CA GLY A 93 5.35 14.35 -1.56
C GLY A 93 4.05 14.10 -2.34
N THR A 94 3.64 15.05 -3.16
CA THR A 94 2.40 14.97 -3.96
C THR A 94 2.38 13.78 -4.93
N PRO A 95 3.39 13.57 -5.80
CA PRO A 95 3.38 12.45 -6.74
C PRO A 95 3.46 11.11 -6.01
N LEU A 96 4.19 11.03 -4.88
CA LEU A 96 4.27 9.81 -4.08
C LEU A 96 2.92 9.45 -3.44
N ALA A 97 2.18 10.45 -2.95
CA ALA A 97 0.84 10.25 -2.40
C ALA A 97 -0.15 9.76 -3.47
N ILE A 98 -0.11 10.34 -4.67
CA ILE A 98 -0.97 9.95 -5.79
C ILE A 98 -0.67 8.51 -6.22
N LYS A 99 0.60 8.11 -6.32
CA LYS A 99 0.99 6.72 -6.63
C LYS A 99 0.58 5.74 -5.54
N GLY A 100 0.80 6.10 -4.27
CA GLY A 100 0.40 5.27 -3.13
C GLY A 100 -1.11 5.04 -3.09
N PHE A 101 -1.90 6.09 -3.29
CA PHE A 101 -3.36 6.00 -3.37
C PHE A 101 -3.82 5.16 -4.57
N THR A 102 -3.16 5.34 -5.72
CA THR A 102 -3.39 4.56 -6.94
C THR A 102 -3.21 3.07 -6.69
N VAL A 103 -2.10 2.68 -6.05
CA VAL A 103 -1.81 1.30 -5.68
C VAL A 103 -2.85 0.75 -4.68
N ALA A 104 -3.25 1.55 -3.69
CA ALA A 104 -4.24 1.15 -2.70
C ALA A 104 -5.61 0.84 -3.32
N ILE A 105 -6.05 1.65 -4.29
CA ILE A 105 -7.28 1.39 -5.05
C ILE A 105 -7.12 0.14 -5.92
N LEU A 106 -6.01 0.04 -6.65
CA LEU A 106 -5.73 -1.09 -7.54
C LEU A 106 -5.75 -2.43 -6.80
N GLY A 107 -5.22 -2.47 -5.57
CA GLY A 107 -5.26 -3.64 -4.70
C GLY A 107 -6.61 -3.92 -4.03
N GLY A 108 -7.48 -2.91 -3.94
CA GLY A 108 -8.79 -2.97 -3.28
C GLY A 108 -8.76 -2.55 -1.79
N LEU A 109 -9.66 -1.65 -1.40
CA LEU A 109 -9.73 -0.95 -0.09
C LEU A 109 -10.04 -1.82 1.15
N GLY A 110 -9.89 -3.15 1.07
CA GLY A 110 -10.12 -4.06 2.19
C GLY A 110 -9.16 -5.26 2.24
N ASN A 111 -8.27 -5.39 1.26
CA ASN A 111 -7.33 -6.51 1.18
C ASN A 111 -5.89 -6.02 1.21
N SER A 112 -5.27 -6.09 2.39
CA SER A 112 -3.88 -5.68 2.61
C SER A 112 -2.90 -6.44 1.70
N MET A 113 -3.14 -7.74 1.47
CA MET A 113 -2.29 -8.54 0.59
C MET A 113 -2.45 -8.12 -0.88
N GLY A 114 -3.67 -7.76 -1.28
CA GLY A 114 -3.97 -7.25 -2.63
C GLY A 114 -3.24 -5.93 -2.92
N ALA A 115 -3.17 -5.02 -1.95
CA ALA A 115 -2.44 -3.75 -2.07
C ALA A 115 -0.93 -3.96 -2.26
N VAL A 116 -0.32 -4.93 -1.57
CA VAL A 116 1.11 -5.24 -1.73
C VAL A 116 1.39 -5.81 -3.13
N ALA A 117 0.58 -6.76 -3.59
CA ALA A 117 0.70 -7.33 -4.92
C ALA A 117 0.51 -6.27 -6.02
N ALA A 118 -0.48 -5.40 -5.86
CA ALA A 118 -0.73 -4.25 -6.72
C ALA A 118 0.47 -3.31 -6.81
N GLY A 119 1.12 -3.01 -5.67
CA GLY A 119 2.30 -2.13 -5.64
C GLY A 119 3.50 -2.71 -6.36
N ILE A 120 3.74 -4.02 -6.21
CA ILE A 120 4.80 -4.72 -6.94
C ILE A 120 4.53 -4.72 -8.44
N LEU A 121 3.29 -5.04 -8.85
CA LEU A 121 2.91 -5.02 -10.27
C LEU A 121 3.08 -3.62 -10.88
N LEU A 122 2.54 -2.59 -10.22
CA LEU A 122 2.64 -1.21 -10.71
C LEU A 122 4.10 -0.75 -10.78
N GLY A 123 4.92 -1.08 -9.78
CA GLY A 123 6.35 -0.77 -9.78
C GLY A 123 7.11 -1.44 -10.93
N ILE A 124 6.80 -2.70 -11.27
CA ILE A 124 7.40 -3.38 -12.43
C ILE A 124 6.97 -2.70 -13.73
N ILE A 125 5.68 -2.36 -13.88
CA ILE A 125 5.16 -1.69 -15.08
C ILE A 125 5.79 -0.31 -15.25
N GLU A 126 5.95 0.47 -14.17
CA GLU A 126 6.66 1.74 -14.20
C GLU A 126 8.13 1.56 -14.60
N ALA A 127 8.82 0.57 -14.02
CA ALA A 127 10.23 0.29 -14.34
C ALA A 127 10.43 -0.04 -15.83
N TYR A 128 9.52 -0.81 -16.45
CA TYR A 128 9.56 -1.10 -17.88
C TYR A 128 9.18 0.11 -18.76
N SER A 129 8.26 0.96 -18.29
CA SER A 129 7.79 2.14 -19.04
C SER A 129 8.89 3.19 -19.25
N ILE A 130 9.88 3.27 -18.35
CA ILE A 130 11.03 4.18 -18.47
C ILE A 130 11.84 3.94 -19.76
N SER A 131 11.83 2.71 -20.32
CA SER A 131 12.51 2.42 -21.59
C SER A 131 11.78 2.95 -22.84
N PHE A 132 10.49 3.24 -22.75
CA PHE A 132 9.66 3.61 -23.92
C PHE A 132 9.21 5.07 -23.93
N VAL A 133 9.25 5.79 -22.79
CA VAL A 133 8.63 7.12 -22.65
C VAL A 133 9.53 8.08 -21.87
N PRO A 134 9.59 9.39 -22.21
CA PRO A 134 10.31 10.39 -21.41
C PRO A 134 9.81 10.46 -19.97
N LEU A 135 10.74 10.61 -19.00
CA LEU A 135 10.45 10.62 -17.55
C LEU A 135 9.35 11.62 -17.13
N ALA A 136 9.16 12.70 -17.89
CA ALA A 136 8.14 13.72 -17.63
C ALA A 136 6.69 13.19 -17.71
N PHE A 137 6.43 12.07 -18.39
CA PHE A 137 5.09 11.49 -18.52
C PHE A 137 4.83 10.31 -17.57
N GLN A 138 5.77 9.97 -16.69
CA GLN A 138 5.65 8.78 -15.83
C GLN A 138 4.44 8.85 -14.88
N ASP A 139 4.16 10.01 -14.29
CA ASP A 139 2.99 10.18 -13.40
C ASP A 139 1.67 10.09 -14.17
N ALA A 140 1.62 10.63 -15.39
CA ALA A 140 0.45 10.55 -16.27
C ALA A 140 0.17 9.09 -16.69
N ILE A 141 1.22 8.31 -16.93
CA ILE A 141 1.12 6.87 -17.26
C ILE A 141 0.56 6.09 -16.08
N SER A 142 1.06 6.31 -14.86
CA SER A 142 0.57 5.65 -13.65
C SER A 142 -0.92 5.93 -13.38
N ILE A 143 -1.35 7.18 -13.56
CA ILE A 143 -2.77 7.57 -13.44
C ILE A 143 -3.61 6.99 -14.58
N THR A 144 -3.08 6.92 -15.81
CA THR A 144 -3.79 6.32 -16.95
C THR A 144 -3.97 4.82 -16.76
N ILE A 145 -2.93 4.12 -16.28
CA ILE A 145 -2.98 2.68 -15.96
C ILE A 145 -4.01 2.43 -14.85
N LEU A 146 -4.02 3.24 -13.79
CA LEU A 146 -5.08 3.19 -12.78
C LEU A 146 -6.46 3.29 -13.42
N LEU A 147 -6.67 4.30 -14.26
CA LEU A 147 -7.97 4.60 -14.86
C LEU A 147 -8.43 3.45 -15.77
N VAL A 148 -7.52 2.90 -16.58
CA VAL A 148 -7.78 1.71 -17.41
C VAL A 148 -8.15 0.50 -16.55
N ILE A 149 -7.41 0.24 -15.47
CA ILE A 149 -7.68 -0.90 -14.60
C ILE A 149 -8.99 -0.72 -13.83
N LEU A 150 -9.29 0.49 -13.37
CA LEU A 150 -10.56 0.81 -12.73
C LEU A 150 -11.73 0.62 -13.70
N PHE A 151 -11.54 0.97 -14.98
CA PHE A 151 -12.54 0.78 -16.02
C PHE A 151 -12.81 -0.71 -16.30
N VAL A 152 -11.76 -1.54 -16.30
CA VAL A 152 -11.88 -2.99 -16.54
C VAL A 152 -12.36 -3.74 -15.28
N ARG A 153 -11.94 -3.32 -14.09
CA ARG A 153 -12.35 -3.91 -12.79
C ARG A 153 -12.45 -2.85 -11.68
N PRO A 154 -13.63 -2.25 -11.47
CA PRO A 154 -13.82 -1.15 -10.52
C PRO A 154 -13.67 -1.56 -9.04
N HIS A 155 -13.62 -2.86 -8.74
CA HIS A 155 -13.39 -3.37 -7.38
C HIS A 155 -11.90 -3.61 -7.05
N GLY A 156 -10.98 -3.33 -7.97
CA GLY A 156 -9.55 -3.66 -7.84
C GLY A 156 -9.24 -5.13 -8.20
N LEU A 157 -7.95 -5.47 -8.28
CA LEU A 157 -7.47 -6.78 -8.72
C LEU A 157 -7.90 -7.93 -7.78
N PHE A 158 -8.00 -7.63 -6.48
CA PHE A 158 -8.32 -8.58 -5.41
C PHE A 158 -9.53 -8.15 -4.57
N GLY A 159 -10.38 -7.27 -5.10
CA GLY A 159 -11.64 -6.89 -4.48
C GLY A 159 -12.53 -8.12 -4.32
N SER A 160 -12.70 -8.56 -3.08
CA SER A 160 -13.60 -9.65 -2.75
C SER A 160 -15.01 -9.31 -3.24
N GLY A 161 -15.50 -10.07 -4.23
CA GLY A 161 -16.91 -10.08 -4.61
C GLY A 161 -17.81 -10.65 -3.50
N GLU A 162 -17.26 -11.07 -2.36
CA GLU A 162 -18.00 -11.74 -1.29
C GLU A 162 -18.82 -10.78 -0.42
N THR A 163 -18.41 -9.51 -0.27
CA THR A 163 -19.22 -8.48 0.41
C THR A 163 -20.36 -7.94 -0.46
N ALA A 164 -20.31 -8.09 -1.79
CA ALA A 164 -21.44 -7.78 -2.66
C ALA A 164 -22.55 -8.84 -2.54
N ARG A 165 -22.17 -10.11 -2.32
CA ARG A 165 -23.11 -11.24 -2.22
C ARG A 165 -23.83 -11.34 -0.86
N LEU A 166 -23.27 -10.75 0.20
CA LEU A 166 -23.91 -10.70 1.52
C LEU A 166 -24.87 -9.52 1.70
N LYS A 167 -24.99 -8.60 0.73
CA LYS A 167 -26.04 -7.57 0.71
C LYS A 167 -27.34 -8.07 0.06
N GLU A 168 -27.34 -9.27 -0.50
CA GLU A 168 -28.52 -9.93 -1.08
C GLU A 168 -29.20 -10.92 -0.13
N PHE A 169 -28.75 -11.03 1.13
CA PHE A 169 -29.40 -11.83 2.18
C PHE A 169 -29.76 -10.98 3.40
#